data_AF-A0A2E7VXT4-F1
#
_entry.id   AF-A0A2E7VXT4-F1
#
_cell.length_a   1.000
_cell.length_b   1.000
_cell.length_c   1.000
_cell.angle_alpha   90.00
_cell.angle_beta   90.00
_cell.angle_gamma   90.00
#
_symmetry.space_group_name_H-M   'P 1'
#
loop_
_entity.id
_entity.type
_entity.pdbx_description
1 polymer ?
#
loop_
_entity_poly.entity_id
_entity_poly.type
_entity_poly.pdbx_seq_one_letter_code
_entity_poly.pdbx_strand_id
1 'polypeptide(L)'
;MELIHPIFKWLHIIAGVMWIGLLYFFNFINAHFAATLDSDSKKKVVPELMPRALYWFRWGAAWTWFTGVILLLVVYYHGGLTFDDDFDWGVSAFTMIGFTFLGVFLYDYLYKTGLASNVRLVTIISFVLIGLVVYLMKEWAGFSYRSFNIHLGALFGTNMAFNVWFRIWPAQQKIITAIKNGEAPEADLVGLAGLRSKHNTYMSVPLIWTMMNQHTTVLAGGNFGVTSSTNWLVLMIVVALGWHIVFQLYKKSAKIKGF
;
A
#
# COMPACT_ATOMS: atom_id res chain seq x y z
N MET A 1 10.21 4.78 -27.76
CA MET A 1 9.47 5.15 -26.53
C MET A 1 7.98 4.81 -26.59
N GLU A 2 7.34 4.78 -27.77
CA GLU A 2 5.88 4.61 -27.92
C GLU A 2 5.32 3.29 -27.36
N LEU A 3 6.07 2.17 -27.40
CA LEU A 3 5.63 0.88 -26.87
C LEU A 3 5.92 0.68 -25.37
N ILE A 4 6.82 1.47 -24.78
CA ILE A 4 7.22 1.31 -23.36
C ILE A 4 6.01 1.57 -22.46
N HIS A 5 5.30 2.67 -22.72
CA HIS A 5 4.16 3.08 -21.94
C HIS A 5 3.01 2.05 -21.88
N PRO A 6 2.48 1.51 -23.01
CA PRO A 6 1.41 0.51 -22.96
C PRO A 6 1.87 -0.83 -22.37
N ILE A 7 3.09 -1.29 -22.68
CA ILE A 7 3.61 -2.56 -22.15
C ILE A 7 3.74 -2.50 -20.63
N PHE A 8 4.40 -1.47 -20.10
CA PHE A 8 4.61 -1.34 -18.66
C PHE A 8 3.30 -1.07 -17.91
N LYS A 9 2.33 -0.38 -18.52
CA LYS A 9 0.97 -0.27 -17.97
C LYS A 9 0.29 -1.62 -17.82
N TRP A 10 0.29 -2.43 -18.87
CA TRP A 10 -0.29 -3.78 -18.82
C TRP A 10 0.38 -4.66 -17.77
N LEU A 11 1.71 -4.68 -17.74
CA LEU A 11 2.47 -5.42 -16.73
C LEU A 11 2.15 -4.93 -15.31
N HIS A 12 2.08 -3.62 -15.10
CA HIS A 12 1.74 -3.02 -13.81
C HIS A 12 0.35 -3.44 -13.33
N ILE A 13 -0.64 -3.38 -14.21
CA ILE A 13 -2.03 -3.75 -13.90
C ILE A 13 -2.13 -5.24 -13.56
N ILE A 14 -1.55 -6.12 -14.37
CA ILE A 14 -1.60 -7.58 -14.12
C ILE A 14 -0.93 -7.92 -12.79
N ALA A 15 0.27 -7.39 -12.55
CA ALA A 15 0.97 -7.60 -11.29
C ALA A 15 0.19 -7.02 -10.10
N GLY A 16 -0.42 -5.83 -10.27
CA GLY A 16 -1.22 -5.17 -9.25
C GLY A 16 -2.47 -5.96 -8.88
N VAL A 17 -3.19 -6.49 -9.87
CA VAL A 17 -4.35 -7.37 -9.64
C VAL A 17 -3.95 -8.62 -8.86
N MET A 18 -2.85 -9.26 -9.25
CA MET A 18 -2.33 -10.43 -8.54
C MET A 18 -1.95 -10.08 -7.09
N TRP A 19 -1.22 -8.98 -6.89
CA TRP A 19 -0.75 -8.57 -5.58
C TRP A 19 -1.89 -8.21 -4.63
N ILE A 20 -2.77 -7.30 -5.05
CA ILE A 20 -3.89 -6.82 -4.24
C ILE A 20 -4.95 -7.92 -4.06
N GLY A 21 -5.19 -8.74 -5.08
CA GLY A 21 -6.08 -9.90 -4.97
C GLY A 21 -5.62 -10.88 -3.88
N LEU A 22 -4.33 -11.24 -3.88
CA LEU A 22 -3.76 -12.11 -2.84
C LEU A 22 -3.73 -11.43 -1.47
N LEU A 23 -3.49 -10.11 -1.41
CA LEU A 23 -3.59 -9.35 -0.16
C LEU A 23 -4.97 -9.50 0.47
N TYR A 24 -6.04 -9.34 -0.32
CA TYR A 24 -7.41 -9.49 0.16
C TYR A 24 -7.76 -10.93 0.49
N PHE A 25 -7.28 -11.89 -0.30
CA PHE A 25 -7.39 -13.31 0.04
C PHE A 25 -6.79 -13.59 1.42
N PHE A 26 -5.56 -13.14 1.69
CA PHE A 26 -4.91 -13.43 2.97
C PHE A 26 -5.66 -12.84 4.16
N ASN A 27 -6.12 -11.60 4.05
CA ASN A 27 -6.66 -10.85 5.18
C ASN A 27 -8.16 -11.06 5.41
N PHE A 28 -8.95 -11.22 4.33
CA PHE A 28 -10.40 -11.34 4.43
C PHE A 28 -10.89 -12.78 4.36
N ILE A 29 -10.06 -13.73 3.90
CA ILE A 29 -10.48 -15.12 3.70
C ILE A 29 -9.58 -16.07 4.50
N ASN A 30 -8.30 -16.14 4.13
CA ASN A 30 -7.38 -17.14 4.66
C ASN A 30 -7.19 -17.04 6.18
N ALA A 31 -7.11 -15.83 6.75
CA ALA A 31 -6.95 -15.66 8.19
C ALA A 31 -8.11 -16.29 8.99
N HIS A 32 -9.34 -16.14 8.51
CA HIS A 32 -10.53 -16.70 9.17
C HIS A 32 -10.66 -18.20 8.92
N PHE A 33 -10.36 -18.66 7.70
CA PHE A 33 -10.29 -20.09 7.40
C PHE A 33 -9.22 -20.82 8.22
N ALA A 34 -8.01 -20.27 8.32
CA ALA A 34 -6.93 -20.88 9.10
C ALA A 34 -7.27 -20.98 10.59
N ALA A 35 -8.14 -20.09 11.11
CA ALA A 35 -8.61 -20.15 12.48
C ALA A 35 -9.57 -21.32 12.76
N THR A 36 -10.22 -21.89 11.74
CA THR A 36 -11.11 -23.06 11.89
C THR A 36 -10.37 -24.40 11.84
N LEU A 37 -9.09 -24.40 11.46
CA LEU A 37 -8.30 -25.62 11.35
C LEU A 37 -7.73 -26.06 12.70
N ASP A 38 -7.86 -27.36 13.00
CA ASP A 38 -7.13 -28.02 14.08
C ASP A 38 -5.63 -28.11 13.77
N SER A 39 -4.85 -28.59 14.75
CA SER A 39 -3.39 -28.67 14.64
C SER A 39 -2.92 -29.55 13.48
N ASP A 40 -3.53 -30.73 13.29
CA ASP A 40 -3.11 -31.68 12.26
C ASP A 40 -3.49 -31.19 10.86
N SER A 41 -4.66 -30.55 10.73
CA SER A 41 -5.06 -29.89 9.48
C SER A 41 -4.12 -28.74 9.11
N LYS A 42 -3.70 -27.92 10.08
CA LYS A 42 -2.72 -26.83 9.83
C LYS A 42 -1.40 -27.36 9.30
N LYS A 43 -0.88 -28.46 9.85
CA LYS A 43 0.37 -29.10 9.39
C LYS A 43 0.30 -29.56 7.93
N LYS A 44 -0.88 -29.97 7.46
CA LYS A 44 -1.09 -30.41 6.07
C LYS A 44 -1.33 -29.23 5.12
N VAL A 45 -2.13 -28.26 5.54
CA VAL A 45 -2.59 -27.17 4.66
C VAL A 45 -1.59 -26.02 4.56
N VAL A 46 -1.06 -25.55 5.69
CA VAL A 46 -0.25 -24.31 5.73
C VAL A 46 1.06 -24.45 4.96
N PRO A 47 1.87 -25.52 5.13
CA PRO A 47 3.12 -25.68 4.39
C PRO A 47 2.92 -25.81 2.87
N GLU A 48 1.75 -26.24 2.41
CA GLU A 48 1.46 -26.35 0.99
C GLU A 48 0.84 -25.06 0.41
N LEU A 49 -0.17 -24.50 1.08
CA LEU A 49 -0.87 -23.32 0.58
C LEU A 49 0.00 -22.05 0.67
N MET A 50 0.60 -21.81 1.85
CA MET A 50 1.20 -20.50 2.14
C MET A 50 2.42 -20.19 1.28
N PRO A 51 3.42 -21.08 1.09
CA PRO A 51 4.57 -20.78 0.24
C PRO A 51 4.20 -20.46 -1.21
N ARG A 52 3.22 -21.18 -1.77
CA ARG A 52 2.74 -20.97 -3.14
C ARG A 52 2.04 -19.63 -3.28
N ALA A 53 1.12 -19.31 -2.36
CA ALA A 53 0.43 -18.02 -2.38
C ALA A 53 1.40 -16.85 -2.11
N LEU A 54 2.33 -17.00 -1.17
CA LEU A 54 3.33 -15.99 -0.82
C LEU A 54 4.33 -15.73 -1.95
N TYR A 55 4.65 -16.75 -2.76
CA TYR A 55 5.48 -16.58 -3.96
C TYR A 55 4.85 -15.58 -4.93
N TRP A 56 3.59 -15.81 -5.31
CA TRP A 56 2.88 -14.91 -6.22
C TRP A 56 2.63 -13.54 -5.60
N PHE A 57 2.36 -13.49 -4.30
CA PHE A 57 2.17 -12.24 -3.58
C PHE A 57 3.43 -11.36 -3.56
N ARG A 58 4.61 -11.92 -3.24
CA ARG A 58 5.86 -11.15 -3.17
C ARG A 58 6.37 -10.72 -4.53
N TRP A 59 6.24 -11.57 -5.54
CA TRP A 59 6.62 -11.21 -6.91
C TRP A 59 5.62 -10.28 -7.56
N GLY A 60 4.32 -10.42 -7.28
CA GLY A 60 3.32 -9.42 -7.63
C GLY A 60 3.70 -8.06 -7.07
N ALA A 61 4.04 -7.97 -5.78
CA ALA A 61 4.51 -6.74 -5.15
C ALA A 61 5.75 -6.14 -5.83
N ALA A 62 6.76 -6.97 -6.10
CA ALA A 62 7.99 -6.53 -6.75
C ALA A 62 7.75 -6.01 -8.17
N TRP A 63 6.97 -6.73 -8.98
CA TRP A 63 6.67 -6.34 -10.35
C TRP A 63 5.79 -5.10 -10.41
N THR A 64 4.76 -4.98 -9.56
CA THR A 64 3.95 -3.76 -9.47
C THR A 64 4.83 -2.56 -9.10
N TRP A 65 5.69 -2.70 -8.10
CA TRP A 65 6.59 -1.62 -7.70
C TRP A 65 7.55 -1.22 -8.82
N PHE A 66 8.26 -2.18 -9.40
CA PHE A 66 9.24 -1.93 -10.46
C PHE A 66 8.62 -1.28 -11.70
N THR A 67 7.51 -1.85 -12.19
CA THR A 67 6.79 -1.30 -13.34
C THR A 67 6.19 0.08 -13.02
N GLY A 68 5.74 0.30 -11.78
CA GLY A 68 5.23 1.58 -11.31
C GLY A 68 6.28 2.67 -11.29
N VAL A 69 7.51 2.37 -10.86
CA VAL A 69 8.65 3.29 -10.94
C VAL A 69 8.93 3.68 -12.39
N ILE A 70 8.95 2.72 -13.31
CA ILE A 70 9.15 3.01 -14.73
C ILE A 70 8.04 3.91 -15.29
N LEU A 71 6.78 3.66 -14.92
CA LEU A 71 5.66 4.52 -15.33
C LEU A 71 5.77 5.93 -14.74
N LEU A 72 6.24 6.08 -13.50
CA LEU A 72 6.49 7.38 -12.89
C LEU A 72 7.58 8.15 -13.66
N LEU A 73 8.69 7.48 -13.99
CA LEU A 73 9.78 8.05 -14.79
C LEU A 73 9.30 8.51 -16.17
N VAL A 74 8.53 7.66 -16.88
CA VAL A 74 8.13 7.92 -18.27
C VAL A 74 6.99 8.92 -18.36
N VAL A 75 5.94 8.76 -17.54
CA VAL A 75 4.71 9.54 -17.67
C VAL A 75 4.79 10.88 -16.95
N TYR A 76 5.42 10.92 -15.78
CA TYR A 76 5.47 12.13 -14.97
C TYR A 76 6.76 12.91 -15.21
N TYR A 77 7.90 12.24 -15.05
CA TYR A 77 9.17 12.97 -15.02
C TYR A 77 9.63 13.38 -16.42
N HIS A 78 9.62 12.44 -17.38
CA HIS A 78 9.92 12.74 -18.78
C HIS A 78 8.70 13.23 -19.56
N GLY A 79 7.49 12.83 -19.15
CA GLY A 79 6.24 13.18 -19.82
C GLY A 79 5.67 14.54 -19.46
N GLY A 80 6.32 15.30 -18.56
CA GLY A 80 5.94 16.68 -18.24
C GLY A 80 4.70 16.84 -17.37
N LEU A 81 4.22 15.78 -16.69
CA LEU A 81 3.02 15.85 -15.83
C LEU A 81 3.34 16.12 -14.35
N THR A 82 4.60 16.37 -14.01
CA THR A 82 5.04 16.47 -12.61
C THR A 82 4.60 17.77 -11.94
N PHE A 83 4.71 18.90 -12.62
CA PHE A 83 4.53 20.23 -12.03
C PHE A 83 3.36 20.99 -12.63
N ASP A 84 2.82 21.94 -11.88
CA ASP A 84 2.01 23.03 -12.44
C ASP A 84 2.95 24.14 -12.99
N ASP A 85 2.43 25.02 -13.85
CA ASP A 85 3.22 25.92 -14.73
C ASP A 85 4.27 26.81 -14.03
N ASP A 86 4.08 27.12 -12.74
CA ASP A 86 4.96 28.00 -11.96
C ASP A 86 6.12 27.26 -11.26
N PHE A 87 6.23 25.94 -11.42
CA PHE A 87 7.19 25.10 -10.71
C PHE A 87 8.06 24.25 -11.65
N ASP A 88 9.27 23.93 -11.20
CA ASP A 88 10.22 23.11 -11.93
C ASP A 88 11.05 22.24 -10.97
N TRP A 89 11.90 21.39 -11.53
CA TRP A 89 12.86 20.56 -10.82
C TRP A 89 13.75 21.38 -9.88
N GLY A 90 13.78 20.96 -8.62
CA GLY A 90 14.57 21.62 -7.58
C GLY A 90 14.66 20.79 -6.31
N VAL A 91 15.27 21.37 -5.28
CA VAL A 91 15.50 20.68 -3.99
C VAL A 91 14.19 20.17 -3.39
N SER A 92 13.11 20.94 -3.44
CA SER A 92 11.80 20.52 -2.93
C SER A 92 11.26 19.30 -3.68
N ALA A 93 11.30 19.30 -5.01
CA ALA A 93 10.89 18.17 -5.84
C ALA A 93 11.70 16.90 -5.53
N PHE A 94 13.02 16.97 -5.54
CA PHE A 94 13.88 15.81 -5.23
C PHE A 94 13.70 15.33 -3.79
N THR A 95 13.44 16.23 -2.84
CA THR A 95 13.14 15.86 -1.45
C THR A 95 11.84 15.06 -1.36
N MET A 96 10.77 15.49 -2.03
CA MET A 96 9.49 14.80 -2.00
C MET A 96 9.50 13.48 -2.78
N ILE A 97 10.26 13.38 -3.87
CA ILE A 97 10.52 12.10 -4.56
C ILE A 97 11.33 11.16 -3.65
N GLY A 98 12.41 11.67 -3.05
CA GLY A 98 13.20 10.92 -2.07
C GLY A 98 12.34 10.40 -0.93
N PHE A 99 11.46 11.24 -0.38
CA PHE A 99 10.53 10.84 0.67
C PHE A 99 9.53 9.78 0.20
N THR A 100 9.08 9.84 -1.06
CA THR A 100 8.18 8.82 -1.65
C THR A 100 8.79 7.42 -1.58
N PHE A 101 10.11 7.29 -1.78
CA PHE A 101 10.78 5.99 -1.80
C PHE A 101 11.50 5.62 -0.49
N LEU A 102 11.92 6.61 0.30
CA LEU A 102 12.66 6.42 1.55
C LEU A 102 11.80 6.61 2.81
N GLY A 103 10.61 7.21 2.69
CA GLY A 103 9.67 7.40 3.79
C GLY A 103 9.25 6.10 4.47
N VAL A 104 9.47 4.96 3.81
CA VAL A 104 9.29 3.62 4.35
C VAL A 104 10.13 3.35 5.60
N PHE A 105 11.33 3.91 5.71
CA PHE A 105 12.17 3.72 6.90
C PHE A 105 11.62 4.47 8.10
N LEU A 106 11.11 5.69 7.88
CA LEU A 106 10.41 6.45 8.92
C LEU A 106 9.13 5.73 9.35
N TYR A 107 8.34 5.24 8.40
CA TYR A 107 7.16 4.41 8.65
C TYR A 107 7.52 3.15 9.46
N ASP A 108 8.54 2.40 9.04
CA ASP A 108 8.93 1.16 9.71
C ASP A 108 9.41 1.43 11.14
N TYR A 109 10.19 2.49 11.33
CA TYR A 109 10.65 2.97 12.63
C TYR A 109 9.49 3.37 13.54
N LEU A 110 8.55 4.19 13.06
CA LEU A 110 7.37 4.64 13.81
C LEU A 110 6.63 3.45 14.43
N TYR A 111 6.39 2.41 13.62
CA TYR A 111 5.67 1.21 14.03
C TYR A 111 6.51 0.18 14.81
N LYS A 112 7.79 0.46 15.08
CA LYS A 112 8.61 -0.27 16.06
C LYS A 112 8.65 0.41 17.42
N THR A 113 8.26 1.68 17.51
CA THR A 113 8.20 2.40 18.79
C THR A 113 7.01 1.93 19.64
N GLY A 114 7.05 2.21 20.95
CA GLY A 114 5.94 1.93 21.86
C GLY A 114 4.63 2.64 21.50
N LEU A 115 4.68 3.66 20.62
CA LEU A 115 3.52 4.38 20.12
C LEU A 115 2.52 3.47 19.39
N ALA A 116 3.02 2.41 18.73
CA ALA A 116 2.19 1.45 18.00
C ALA A 116 1.22 0.67 18.91
N SER A 117 1.45 0.66 20.22
CA SER A 117 0.53 0.05 21.20
C SER A 117 -0.79 0.81 21.31
N ASN A 118 -0.81 2.12 21.05
CA ASN A 118 -2.02 2.93 21.01
C ASN A 118 -2.48 3.13 19.56
N VAL A 119 -3.34 2.21 19.12
CA VAL A 119 -3.87 2.17 17.74
C VAL A 119 -4.54 3.49 17.33
N ARG A 120 -5.31 4.12 18.22
CA ARG A 120 -5.99 5.40 17.90
C ARG A 120 -4.97 6.51 17.67
N LEU A 121 -4.01 6.65 18.58
CA LEU A 121 -2.99 7.70 18.50
C LEU A 121 -2.11 7.53 17.25
N VAL A 122 -1.60 6.33 16.98
CA VAL A 122 -0.77 6.09 15.80
C VAL A 122 -1.56 6.28 14.49
N THR A 123 -2.87 6.01 14.50
CA THR A 123 -3.73 6.26 13.32
C THR A 123 -3.89 7.76 13.04
N ILE A 124 -4.11 8.56 14.09
CA ILE A 124 -4.20 10.03 13.97
C ILE A 124 -2.87 10.60 13.49
N ILE A 125 -1.75 10.17 14.09
CA ILE A 125 -0.41 10.61 13.69
C ILE A 125 -0.13 10.25 12.24
N SER A 126 -0.41 9.01 11.82
CA SER A 126 -0.25 8.60 10.42
C SER A 126 -1.11 9.44 9.47
N PHE A 127 -2.36 9.75 9.84
CA PHE A 127 -3.24 10.59 9.02
C PHE A 127 -2.69 12.01 8.86
N VAL A 128 -2.22 12.62 9.95
CA VAL A 128 -1.61 13.96 9.93
C VAL A 128 -0.32 13.97 9.11
N LEU A 129 0.54 12.96 9.27
CA LEU A 129 1.79 12.85 8.50
C LEU A 129 1.51 12.69 6.99
N ILE A 130 0.50 11.89 6.62
CA ILE A 130 0.08 11.77 5.22
C ILE A 130 -0.41 13.12 4.69
N GLY A 131 -1.23 13.84 5.46
CA GLY A 131 -1.70 15.18 5.09
C GLY A 131 -0.56 16.18 4.91
N LEU A 132 0.41 16.18 5.82
CA LEU A 132 1.60 17.02 5.71
C LEU A 132 2.40 16.70 4.44
N VAL A 133 2.61 15.43 4.14
CA VAL A 133 3.34 14.99 2.93
C VAL A 133 2.63 15.45 1.66
N VAL A 134 1.31 15.24 1.57
CA VAL A 134 0.52 15.69 0.41
C VAL A 134 0.55 17.21 0.27
N TYR A 135 0.40 17.92 1.38
CA TYR A 135 0.48 19.39 1.41
C TYR A 135 1.84 19.88 0.92
N LEU A 136 2.94 19.30 1.41
CA LEU A 136 4.30 19.65 0.97
C LEU A 136 4.56 19.30 -0.49
N MET A 137 4.05 18.16 -0.99
CA MET A 137 4.13 17.81 -2.41
C MET A 137 3.51 18.91 -3.27
N LYS A 138 2.31 19.38 -2.89
CA LYS A 138 1.58 20.40 -3.63
C LYS A 138 2.19 21.79 -3.48
N GLU A 139 2.28 22.30 -2.26
CA GLU A 139 2.56 23.72 -1.99
C GLU A 139 4.06 24.05 -1.99
N TRP A 140 4.93 23.09 -1.65
CA TRP A 140 6.37 23.32 -1.58
C TRP A 140 7.13 22.75 -2.79
N ALA A 141 6.74 21.56 -3.24
CA ALA A 141 7.35 20.91 -4.40
C ALA A 141 6.61 21.19 -5.72
N GLY A 142 5.46 21.87 -5.69
CA GLY A 142 4.74 22.27 -6.90
C GLY A 142 4.13 21.11 -7.69
N PHE A 143 3.93 19.96 -7.05
CA PHE A 143 3.39 18.80 -7.75
C PHE A 143 1.96 19.08 -8.19
N SER A 144 1.72 18.89 -9.49
CA SER A 144 0.40 19.01 -10.08
C SER A 144 -0.63 18.13 -9.36
N TYR A 145 -1.92 18.41 -9.56
CA TYR A 145 -3.00 17.56 -9.02
C TYR A 145 -2.76 16.07 -9.30
N ARG A 146 -2.36 15.76 -10.52
CA ARG A 146 -2.03 14.39 -10.93
C ARG A 146 -0.81 13.87 -10.19
N SER A 147 0.25 14.67 -10.16
CA SER A 147 1.53 14.30 -9.57
C SER A 147 1.45 13.98 -8.07
N PHE A 148 0.88 14.84 -7.23
CA PHE A 148 0.85 14.54 -5.79
C PHE A 148 -0.01 13.32 -5.46
N ASN A 149 -1.07 13.09 -6.24
CA ASN A 149 -1.91 11.90 -6.10
C ASN A 149 -1.12 10.63 -6.42
N ILE A 150 -0.43 10.57 -7.57
CA ILE A 150 0.31 9.36 -7.96
C ILE A 150 1.49 9.12 -7.03
N HIS A 151 2.14 10.18 -6.53
CA HIS A 151 3.25 10.06 -5.59
C HIS A 151 2.81 9.57 -4.22
N LEU A 152 1.62 9.97 -3.71
CA LEU A 152 1.09 9.36 -2.50
C LEU A 152 0.82 7.87 -2.71
N GLY A 153 0.26 7.49 -3.85
CA GLY A 153 0.05 6.09 -4.20
C GLY A 153 1.37 5.30 -4.30
N ALA A 154 2.41 5.91 -4.87
CA ALA A 154 3.76 5.33 -4.95
C ALA A 154 4.41 5.19 -3.56
N LEU A 155 4.18 6.14 -2.64
CA LEU A 155 4.63 6.06 -1.25
C LEU A 155 3.96 4.88 -0.54
N PHE A 156 2.64 4.74 -0.66
CA PHE A 156 1.92 3.58 -0.13
C PHE A 156 2.42 2.29 -0.78
N GLY A 157 2.58 2.25 -2.10
CA GLY A 157 3.09 1.08 -2.82
C GLY A 157 4.49 0.68 -2.37
N THR A 158 5.37 1.64 -2.12
CA THR A 158 6.73 1.40 -1.61
C THR A 158 6.70 0.85 -0.18
N ASN A 159 5.91 1.47 0.72
CA ASN A 159 5.72 0.97 2.09
C ASN A 159 5.17 -0.46 2.09
N MET A 160 4.20 -0.72 1.21
CA MET A 160 3.59 -2.03 1.08
C MET A 160 4.55 -3.07 0.55
N ALA A 161 5.30 -2.78 -0.52
CA ALA A 161 6.30 -3.69 -1.09
C ALA A 161 7.40 -4.00 -0.09
N PHE A 162 7.88 -3.00 0.66
CA PHE A 162 8.84 -3.19 1.74
C PHE A 162 8.29 -4.11 2.83
N ASN A 163 7.05 -3.91 3.28
CA ASN A 163 6.41 -4.78 4.25
C ASN A 163 6.41 -6.24 3.78
N VAL A 164 6.11 -6.48 2.49
CA VAL A 164 6.08 -7.83 1.93
C VAL A 164 7.46 -8.49 2.02
N TRP A 165 8.51 -7.82 1.52
CA TRP A 165 9.83 -8.42 1.37
C TRP A 165 10.66 -8.44 2.65
N PHE A 166 10.54 -7.43 3.51
CA PHE A 166 11.43 -7.24 4.67
C PHE A 166 10.78 -7.53 6.02
N ARG A 167 9.45 -7.63 6.09
CA ARG A 167 8.74 -7.92 7.35
C ARG A 167 7.92 -9.20 7.27
N ILE A 168 7.05 -9.31 6.28
CA ILE A 168 6.10 -10.43 6.16
C ILE A 168 6.82 -11.70 5.72
N TRP A 169 7.58 -11.65 4.61
CA TRP A 169 8.20 -12.85 4.05
C TRP A 169 9.18 -13.54 5.02
N PRO A 170 10.15 -12.84 5.66
CA PRO A 170 11.06 -13.48 6.60
C PRO A 170 10.35 -14.08 7.82
N ALA A 171 9.31 -13.40 8.34
CA ALA A 171 8.50 -13.92 9.44
C ALA A 171 7.70 -15.17 9.01
N GLN A 172 7.09 -15.15 7.83
CA GLN A 172 6.32 -16.28 7.29
C GLN A 172 7.19 -17.51 7.05
N GLN A 173 8.44 -17.36 6.59
CA GLN A 173 9.36 -18.49 6.45
C GLN A 173 9.56 -19.24 7.77
N LYS A 174 9.73 -18.51 8.89
CA LYS A 174 9.87 -19.10 10.23
C LYS A 174 8.57 -19.72 10.72
N ILE A 175 7.45 -19.01 10.57
CA ILE A 175 6.11 -19.47 10.98
C ILE A 175 5.75 -20.78 10.25
N ILE A 176 5.94 -20.82 8.93
CA ILE A 176 5.59 -21.99 8.11
C ILE A 176 6.50 -23.18 8.46
N THR A 177 7.79 -22.92 8.69
CA THR A 177 8.73 -23.98 9.12
C THR A 177 8.34 -24.58 10.47
N ALA A 178 8.00 -23.74 11.46
CA ALA A 178 7.53 -24.21 12.77
C ALA A 178 6.27 -25.08 12.64
N ILE A 179 5.27 -24.61 11.87
CA ILE A 179 4.03 -25.38 11.62
C ILE A 179 4.35 -26.71 10.93
N LYS A 180 5.23 -26.70 9.93
CA LYS A 180 5.64 -27.91 9.21
C LYS A 180 6.28 -28.95 10.15
N ASN A 181 7.09 -28.49 11.10
CA ASN A 181 7.74 -29.35 12.09
C ASN A 181 6.81 -29.77 13.24
N GLY A 182 5.59 -29.24 13.29
CA GLY A 182 4.63 -29.48 14.35
C GLY A 182 4.90 -28.71 15.65
N GLU A 183 5.72 -27.67 15.56
CA GLU A 183 6.02 -26.73 16.64
C GLU A 183 5.01 -25.57 16.65
N ALA A 184 4.83 -24.95 17.81
CA ALA A 184 4.04 -23.73 17.92
C ALA A 184 4.83 -22.53 17.36
N PRO A 185 4.27 -21.73 16.41
CA PRO A 185 4.94 -20.54 15.91
C PRO A 185 5.16 -19.48 17.00
N GLU A 186 6.28 -18.75 16.90
CA GLU A 186 6.56 -17.60 17.76
C GLU A 186 5.45 -16.54 17.63
N ALA A 187 4.82 -16.19 18.76
CA ALA A 187 3.68 -15.27 18.78
C ALA A 187 4.03 -13.88 18.23
N ASP A 188 5.24 -13.39 18.52
CA ASP A 188 5.71 -12.08 18.05
C ASP A 188 5.85 -12.03 16.53
N LEU A 189 6.30 -13.11 15.90
CA LEU A 189 6.42 -13.21 14.43
C LEU A 189 5.04 -13.25 13.78
N VAL A 190 4.10 -14.00 14.35
CA VAL A 190 2.71 -14.06 13.88
C VAL A 190 2.06 -12.67 13.99
N GLY A 191 2.24 -12.01 15.14
CA GLY A 191 1.77 -10.64 15.38
C GLY A 191 2.36 -9.63 14.39
N LEU A 192 3.67 -9.67 14.17
CA LEU A 192 4.37 -8.80 13.21
C LEU A 192 3.85 -9.00 11.78
N ALA A 193 3.81 -10.25 11.29
CA ALA A 193 3.38 -10.55 9.93
C ALA A 193 1.92 -10.14 9.71
N GLY A 194 1.04 -10.45 10.68
CA GLY A 194 -0.37 -10.06 10.65
C GLY A 194 -0.57 -8.54 10.67
N LEU A 195 0.18 -7.82 11.51
CA LEU A 195 0.09 -6.36 11.59
C LEU A 195 0.53 -5.68 10.29
N ARG A 196 1.66 -6.10 9.71
CA ARG A 196 2.17 -5.52 8.46
C ARG A 196 1.28 -5.87 7.26
N SER A 197 0.71 -7.07 7.23
CA SER A 197 -0.32 -7.45 6.26
C SER A 197 -1.55 -6.56 6.37
N LYS A 198 -2.02 -6.28 7.59
CA LYS A 198 -3.14 -5.37 7.86
C LYS A 198 -2.84 -3.94 7.41
N HIS A 199 -1.65 -3.41 7.70
CA HIS A 199 -1.22 -2.10 7.20
C HIS A 199 -1.32 -2.03 5.68
N ASN A 200 -0.86 -3.08 4.97
CA ASN A 200 -0.99 -3.15 3.52
C ASN A 200 -2.46 -3.10 3.08
N THR A 201 -3.37 -3.79 3.77
CA THR A 201 -4.81 -3.72 3.45
C THR A 201 -5.39 -2.33 3.64
N TYR A 202 -5.01 -1.62 4.71
CA TYR A 202 -5.51 -0.25 4.94
C TYR A 202 -4.94 0.76 3.93
N MET A 203 -3.71 0.56 3.47
CA MET A 203 -3.10 1.38 2.42
C MET A 203 -3.63 1.07 1.02
N SER A 204 -4.11 -0.15 0.75
CA SER A 204 -4.45 -0.57 -0.61
C SER A 204 -5.63 0.18 -1.22
N VAL A 205 -6.69 0.47 -0.46
CA VAL A 205 -7.86 1.17 -1.00
C VAL A 205 -7.53 2.61 -1.45
N PRO A 206 -6.93 3.48 -0.62
CA PRO A 206 -6.53 4.80 -1.10
C PRO A 206 -5.45 4.74 -2.17
N LEU A 207 -4.53 3.77 -2.12
CA LEU A 207 -3.56 3.53 -3.19
C LEU A 207 -4.26 3.28 -4.53
N ILE A 208 -5.21 2.33 -4.60
CA ILE A 208 -5.94 2.03 -5.84
C ILE A 208 -6.64 3.28 -6.36
N TRP A 209 -7.26 4.06 -5.48
CA TRP A 209 -7.89 5.31 -5.87
C TRP A 209 -6.89 6.30 -6.47
N THR A 210 -5.73 6.51 -5.84
CA THR A 210 -4.70 7.42 -6.37
C THR A 210 -4.17 7.01 -7.74
N MET A 211 -4.12 5.71 -8.02
CA MET A 211 -3.67 5.15 -9.30
C MET A 211 -4.73 5.31 -10.39
N MET A 212 -6.02 5.21 -10.04
CA MET A 212 -7.13 5.41 -10.97
C MET A 212 -7.47 6.88 -11.21
N ASN A 213 -7.37 7.72 -10.18
CA ASN A 213 -7.68 9.15 -10.25
C ASN A 213 -6.77 9.89 -11.25
N GLN A 214 -5.61 9.32 -11.61
CA GLN A 214 -4.80 9.82 -12.73
C GLN A 214 -5.45 9.71 -14.10
N HIS A 215 -6.66 9.17 -14.21
CA HIS A 215 -7.41 9.14 -15.45
C HIS A 215 -8.54 10.17 -15.48
N THR A 216 -8.77 10.92 -14.39
CA THR A 216 -9.82 11.95 -14.29
C THR A 216 -9.31 13.19 -13.56
N THR A 217 -9.72 14.39 -13.99
CA THR A 217 -9.35 15.67 -13.32
C THR A 217 -10.58 16.39 -12.77
N VAL A 218 -11.70 15.68 -12.64
CA VAL A 218 -12.97 16.23 -12.18
C VAL A 218 -12.83 16.92 -10.82
N LEU A 219 -11.98 16.40 -9.94
CA LEU A 219 -11.74 16.94 -8.59
C LEU A 219 -10.43 17.75 -8.48
N ALA A 220 -9.81 18.12 -9.61
CA ALA A 220 -8.58 18.92 -9.62
C ALA A 220 -8.82 20.40 -9.24
N GLY A 221 -10.04 20.89 -9.44
CA GLY A 221 -10.46 22.26 -9.16
C GLY A 221 -11.58 22.70 -10.12
N GLY A 222 -12.45 23.61 -9.68
CA GLY A 222 -13.51 24.21 -10.50
C GLY A 222 -14.84 23.44 -10.56
N ASN A 223 -14.91 22.24 -9.97
CA ASN A 223 -16.13 21.43 -9.89
C ASN A 223 -16.47 21.09 -8.43
N PHE A 224 -17.76 20.89 -8.14
CA PHE A 224 -18.26 20.46 -6.83
C PHE A 224 -17.80 21.33 -5.64
N GLY A 225 -17.46 22.61 -5.89
CA GLY A 225 -16.91 23.51 -4.86
C GLY A 225 -15.46 23.24 -4.48
N VAL A 226 -14.78 22.30 -5.15
CA VAL A 226 -13.34 22.05 -4.95
C VAL A 226 -12.56 23.10 -5.72
N THR A 227 -11.65 23.79 -5.04
CA THR A 227 -10.74 24.77 -5.63
C THR A 227 -9.34 24.19 -5.77
N SER A 228 -8.49 24.78 -6.61
CA SER A 228 -7.08 24.38 -6.69
C SER A 228 -6.36 24.49 -5.34
N SER A 229 -6.77 25.42 -4.47
CA SER A 229 -6.23 25.54 -3.10
C SER A 229 -6.65 24.38 -2.19
N THR A 230 -7.84 23.81 -2.37
CA THR A 230 -8.42 22.78 -1.48
C THR A 230 -8.42 21.36 -2.05
N ASN A 231 -8.02 21.17 -3.31
CA ASN A 231 -8.06 19.86 -3.99
C ASN A 231 -7.28 18.73 -3.28
N TRP A 232 -6.26 19.05 -2.48
CA TRP A 232 -5.52 18.07 -1.69
C TRP A 232 -6.33 17.47 -0.54
N LEU A 233 -7.34 18.20 -0.02
CA LEU A 233 -8.24 17.71 1.01
C LEU A 233 -9.11 16.55 0.49
N VAL A 234 -9.40 16.52 -0.81
CA VAL A 234 -10.10 15.40 -1.45
C VAL A 234 -9.33 14.10 -1.23
N LEU A 235 -8.01 14.13 -1.43
CA LEU A 235 -7.17 12.96 -1.21
C LEU A 235 -7.17 12.52 0.26
N MET A 236 -7.18 13.46 1.20
CA MET A 236 -7.29 13.15 2.63
C MET A 236 -8.63 12.52 3.00
N ILE A 237 -9.73 13.00 2.41
CA ILE A 237 -11.05 12.40 2.55
C ILE A 237 -11.03 10.96 2.00
N VAL A 238 -10.44 10.74 0.82
CA VAL A 238 -10.30 9.40 0.24
C VAL A 238 -9.48 8.47 1.13
N VAL A 239 -8.39 8.95 1.74
CA VAL A 239 -7.61 8.15 2.70
C VAL A 239 -8.48 7.73 3.88
N ALA A 240 -9.21 8.66 4.49
CA ALA A 240 -10.10 8.36 5.62
C ALA A 240 -11.23 7.39 5.23
N LEU A 241 -11.87 7.62 4.08
CA LEU A 241 -12.93 6.75 3.55
C LEU A 241 -12.38 5.36 3.22
N GLY A 242 -11.21 5.27 2.59
CA GLY A 242 -10.55 4.02 2.26
C GLY A 242 -10.25 3.20 3.52
N TRP A 243 -9.74 3.84 4.58
CA TRP A 243 -9.54 3.18 5.87
C TRP A 243 -10.85 2.71 6.48
N HIS A 244 -11.90 3.53 6.42
CA HIS A 244 -13.22 3.14 6.91
C HIS A 244 -13.80 1.94 6.15
N ILE A 245 -13.68 1.91 4.82
CA ILE A 245 -14.11 0.78 3.98
C ILE A 245 -13.37 -0.49 4.41
N VAL A 246 -12.04 -0.45 4.52
CA VAL A 246 -11.24 -1.60 4.95
C VAL A 246 -11.65 -2.07 6.34
N PHE A 247 -11.91 -1.15 7.28
CA PHE A 247 -12.43 -1.49 8.61
C PHE A 247 -13.76 -2.24 8.54
N GLN A 248 -14.70 -1.80 7.70
CA GLN A 248 -15.98 -2.49 7.52
C GLN A 248 -15.81 -3.87 6.87
N LEU A 249 -14.91 -3.99 5.89
CA LEU A 249 -14.58 -5.28 5.26
C LEU A 249 -13.99 -6.27 6.26
N TYR A 250 -13.09 -5.84 7.15
CA TYR A 250 -12.60 -6.67 8.24
C TYR A 250 -13.75 -7.13 9.16
N LYS A 251 -14.63 -6.21 9.59
CA LYS A 251 -15.78 -6.56 10.43
C LYS A 251 -16.73 -7.55 9.77
N LYS A 252 -16.95 -7.43 8.46
CA LYS A 252 -17.80 -8.36 7.70
C LYS A 252 -17.12 -9.71 7.54
N SER A 253 -15.85 -9.74 7.14
CA SER A 253 -15.08 -10.97 6.89
C SER A 253 -15.07 -11.92 8.10
N ALA A 254 -14.90 -11.39 9.32
CA ALA A 254 -14.92 -12.18 10.55
C ALA A 254 -16.26 -12.85 10.87
N LYS A 255 -17.35 -12.48 10.18
CA LYS A 255 -18.70 -13.01 10.39
C LYS A 255 -19.14 -13.98 9.29
N ILE A 256 -18.38 -14.10 8.20
CA ILE A 256 -18.71 -15.01 7.10
C ILE A 256 -18.36 -16.43 7.55
N LYS A 257 -19.34 -17.33 7.54
CA LYS A 257 -19.17 -18.74 7.91
C LYS A 257 -19.11 -19.61 6.66
N GLY A 258 -18.34 -20.68 6.72
CA GLY A 258 -18.49 -21.79 5.78
C GLY A 258 -19.83 -22.50 5.99
N PHE A 259 -20.30 -23.20 4.97
CA PHE A 259 -21.47 -24.08 5.02
C PHE A 259 -21.02 -25.54 5.14
#